data_AF-W4KCM0-F1
#
_entry.id   AF-W4KCM0-F1
#
_cell.length_a   1.000
_cell.length_b   1.000
_cell.length_c   1.000
_cell.angle_alpha   90.00
_cell.angle_beta   90.00
_cell.angle_gamma   90.00
#
_symmetry.space_group_name_H-M   'P 1'
#
loop_
_entity.id
_entity.type
_entity.pdbx_description
1 polymer ?
#
loop_
_entity_poly.entity_id
_entity_poly.type
_entity_poly.pdbx_seq_one_letter_code
_entity_poly.pdbx_strand_id
1 'polypeptide(L)'
;MSLPEVQKALLLAAKGQVLVKIHSSALNPADNYIQSLGIFVEEWPFILPNVSFERASTLPLGLATASIGLYAEKICRGSAGLYPPWEESGRGKYKGQPILVIGGASSVGQFSAYIIGKLSGFSLIITTCSTHSAAYCVAAGATHPIDYYTTPYSELSSVVRVIVGPSTFVSDILAPRGSIVMVATPAVAKDGEEAKDGKRAVNFGAALYGKLTALLEEEAIKPNNMDVLPDGLAGIPDGLKRLLGGVSGVKLVAHPQETP
;
A
#
# COMPACT_ATOMS: atom_id res chain seq x y z
N MET A 1 11.19 -41.91 -3.01
CA MET A 1 9.84 -41.89 -3.61
C MET A 1 9.81 -40.69 -4.53
N SER A 2 9.80 -40.92 -5.85
CA SER A 2 9.85 -39.87 -6.86
C SER A 2 8.52 -39.10 -6.89
N LEU A 3 8.59 -37.78 -7.02
CA LEU A 3 7.40 -36.92 -7.21
C LEU A 3 6.58 -37.39 -8.44
N PRO A 4 5.23 -37.41 -8.37
CA PRO A 4 4.38 -37.84 -9.48
C PRO A 4 4.60 -37.02 -10.76
N GLU A 5 4.44 -37.65 -11.93
CA GLU A 5 4.72 -37.11 -13.27
C GLU A 5 3.99 -35.81 -13.65
N VAL A 6 3.03 -35.33 -12.84
CA VAL A 6 2.30 -34.08 -13.07
C VAL A 6 3.18 -32.83 -12.87
N GLN A 7 4.34 -32.95 -12.21
CA GLN A 7 5.32 -31.84 -12.05
C GLN A 7 6.36 -31.73 -13.19
N LYS A 8 6.28 -32.57 -14.22
CA LYS A 8 7.23 -32.58 -15.35
C LYS A 8 6.75 -31.81 -16.59
N ALA A 9 5.74 -30.94 -16.45
CA ALA A 9 5.59 -29.85 -17.40
C ALA A 9 6.74 -28.86 -17.12
N LEU A 10 7.90 -29.07 -17.77
CA LEU A 10 8.88 -28.00 -17.93
C LEU A 10 8.16 -26.89 -18.70
N LEU A 11 7.58 -25.94 -17.96
CA LEU A 11 7.28 -24.61 -18.49
C LEU A 11 8.63 -24.07 -18.94
N LEU A 12 8.98 -24.17 -20.21
CA LEU A 12 10.11 -23.42 -20.73
C LEU A 12 9.66 -21.97 -20.77
N ALA A 13 10.37 -21.08 -20.06
CA ALA A 13 10.16 -19.66 -20.24
C ALA A 13 10.34 -19.32 -21.74
N ALA A 14 9.42 -18.54 -22.30
CA ALA A 14 9.63 -18.03 -23.65
C ALA A 14 10.87 -17.12 -23.67
N LYS A 15 11.43 -16.87 -24.87
CA LYS A 15 12.57 -15.98 -25.02
C LYS A 15 12.27 -14.61 -24.40
N GLY A 16 13.11 -14.16 -23.45
CA GLY A 16 12.94 -12.91 -22.72
C GLY A 16 12.06 -13.00 -21.47
N GLN A 17 11.57 -14.19 -21.12
CA GLN A 17 10.83 -14.44 -19.88
C GLN A 17 11.67 -15.24 -18.88
N VAL A 18 11.24 -15.23 -17.63
CA VAL A 18 11.82 -16.03 -16.55
C VAL A 18 10.73 -16.85 -15.88
N LEU A 19 11.08 -18.05 -15.41
CA LEU A 19 10.22 -18.81 -14.50
C LEU A 19 10.50 -18.36 -13.09
N VAL A 20 9.45 -17.94 -12.37
CA VAL A 20 9.56 -17.57 -10.97
C VAL A 20 8.90 -18.66 -10.14
N LYS A 21 9.68 -19.29 -9.27
CA LYS A 21 9.13 -20.15 -8.22
C LYS A 21 8.58 -19.25 -7.11
N ILE A 22 7.28 -19.31 -6.87
CA ILE A 22 6.64 -18.53 -5.81
C ILE A 22 6.96 -19.15 -4.45
N HIS A 23 7.62 -18.39 -3.58
CA HIS A 23 7.97 -18.79 -2.22
C HIS A 23 7.00 -18.27 -1.16
N SER A 24 6.36 -17.12 -1.42
CA SER A 24 5.43 -16.47 -0.51
C SER A 24 4.46 -15.60 -1.31
N SER A 25 3.20 -15.53 -0.85
CA SER A 25 2.17 -14.68 -1.45
C SER A 25 1.37 -13.98 -0.35
N ALA A 26 1.20 -12.66 -0.45
CA ALA A 26 0.42 -11.89 0.51
C ALA A 26 -0.99 -11.62 -0.02
N LEU A 27 -1.99 -11.73 0.84
CA LEU A 27 -3.39 -11.48 0.52
C LEU A 27 -3.72 -9.98 0.62
N ASN A 28 -4.65 -9.54 -0.23
CA ASN A 28 -5.12 -8.18 -0.36
C ASN A 28 -6.65 -8.15 -0.46
N PRO A 29 -7.33 -7.11 0.05
CA PRO A 29 -8.79 -7.00 -0.10
C PRO A 29 -9.26 -7.08 -1.56
N ALA A 30 -8.40 -6.65 -2.50
CA ALA A 30 -8.64 -6.71 -3.93
C ALA A 30 -8.72 -8.15 -4.48
N ASP A 31 -8.13 -9.15 -3.83
CA ASP A 31 -8.03 -10.52 -4.38
C ASP A 31 -9.40 -11.17 -4.61
N ASN A 32 -10.40 -10.79 -3.82
CA ASN A 32 -11.80 -11.21 -4.02
C ASN A 32 -12.42 -10.67 -5.32
N TYR A 33 -11.82 -9.65 -5.94
CA TYR A 33 -12.31 -8.97 -7.12
C TYR A 33 -11.35 -9.09 -8.31
N ILE A 34 -10.05 -9.34 -8.10
CA ILE A 34 -9.06 -9.35 -9.19
C ILE A 34 -9.43 -10.36 -10.29
N GLN A 35 -9.92 -11.55 -9.92
CA GLN A 35 -10.36 -12.56 -10.89
C GLN A 35 -11.54 -12.08 -11.74
N SER A 36 -12.49 -11.33 -11.16
CA SER A 36 -13.64 -10.80 -11.90
C SER A 36 -13.31 -9.54 -12.70
N LEU A 37 -12.26 -8.82 -12.33
CA LEU A 37 -11.79 -7.61 -13.00
C LEU A 37 -10.78 -7.90 -14.13
N GLY A 38 -10.28 -9.13 -14.25
CA GLY A 38 -9.34 -9.52 -15.31
C GLY A 38 -8.02 -8.75 -15.28
N ILE A 39 -7.56 -8.37 -14.07
CA ILE A 39 -6.31 -7.62 -13.88
C ILE A 39 -5.14 -8.59 -13.93
N PHE A 40 -4.17 -8.32 -14.81
CA PHE A 40 -2.93 -9.08 -14.92
C PHE A 40 -1.72 -8.15 -14.71
N VAL A 41 -0.68 -8.68 -14.08
CA VAL A 41 0.62 -8.03 -13.98
C VAL A 41 1.40 -8.37 -15.25
N GLU A 42 1.59 -7.38 -16.11
CA GLU A 42 2.24 -7.54 -17.42
C GLU A 42 3.76 -7.31 -17.34
N GLU A 43 4.20 -6.44 -16.42
CA GLU A 43 5.61 -6.17 -16.15
C GLU A 43 5.94 -6.54 -14.70
N TRP A 44 6.95 -7.39 -14.53
CA TRP A 44 7.43 -7.86 -13.23
C TRP A 44 8.81 -7.28 -12.96
N PRO A 45 8.93 -6.21 -12.17
CA PRO A 45 10.24 -5.68 -11.92
C PRO A 45 10.60 -5.89 -10.44
N PHE A 46 11.87 -5.74 -10.10
CA PHE A 46 12.42 -5.67 -8.74
C PHE A 46 12.79 -7.00 -8.07
N ILE A 47 14.10 -7.22 -8.04
CA ILE A 47 14.77 -8.16 -7.15
C ILE A 47 15.13 -7.36 -5.89
N LEU A 48 14.59 -7.76 -4.74
CA LEU A 48 14.95 -7.15 -3.45
C LEU A 48 16.09 -7.94 -2.80
N PRO A 49 17.26 -7.33 -2.56
CA PRO A 49 18.28 -7.97 -1.76
C PRO A 49 17.90 -7.90 -0.27
N ASN A 50 18.35 -8.89 0.50
CA ASN A 50 18.41 -8.85 1.97
C ASN A 50 17.07 -8.74 2.72
N VAL A 51 15.98 -9.27 2.16
CA VAL A 51 14.68 -9.41 2.85
C VAL A 51 14.14 -10.83 2.65
N SER A 52 13.49 -11.40 3.67
CA SER A 52 12.86 -12.72 3.56
C SER A 52 11.70 -12.70 2.56
N PHE A 53 11.35 -13.84 1.97
CA PHE A 53 10.27 -13.90 0.98
C PHE A 53 8.92 -13.43 1.54
N GLU A 54 8.66 -13.72 2.82
CA GLU A 54 7.44 -13.33 3.53
C GLU A 54 7.37 -11.83 3.73
N ARG A 55 8.48 -11.23 4.18
CA ARG A 55 8.55 -9.78 4.34
C ARG A 55 8.46 -9.07 2.99
N ALA A 56 9.14 -9.60 1.98
CA ALA A 56 9.11 -9.09 0.62
C ALA A 56 7.69 -9.10 0.05
N SER A 57 6.92 -10.17 0.27
CA SER A 57 5.55 -10.29 -0.27
C SER A 57 4.57 -9.27 0.33
N THR A 58 4.85 -8.69 1.50
CA THR A 58 4.00 -7.64 2.10
C THR A 58 4.10 -6.28 1.43
N LEU A 59 5.17 -6.02 0.66
CA LEU A 59 5.48 -4.70 0.10
C LEU A 59 4.61 -4.34 -1.11
N PRO A 60 4.48 -5.17 -2.18
CA PRO A 60 4.24 -4.62 -3.50
C PRO A 60 2.92 -3.87 -3.65
N LEU A 61 1.79 -4.52 -3.37
CA LEU A 61 0.48 -3.89 -3.58
C LEU A 61 0.31 -2.68 -2.67
N GLY A 62 0.54 -2.82 -1.36
CA GLY A 62 0.29 -1.74 -0.40
C GLY A 62 1.15 -0.51 -0.69
N LEU A 63 2.44 -0.74 -0.99
CA LEU A 63 3.39 0.32 -1.29
C LEU A 63 3.04 1.02 -2.61
N ALA A 64 2.72 0.27 -3.66
CA ALA A 64 2.30 0.83 -4.94
C ALA A 64 1.03 1.66 -4.79
N THR A 65 0.02 1.15 -4.07
CA THR A 65 -1.25 1.86 -3.82
C THR A 65 -1.01 3.17 -3.06
N ALA A 66 -0.23 3.16 -1.98
CA ALA A 66 0.11 4.38 -1.25
C ALA A 66 0.81 5.40 -2.15
N SER A 67 1.79 4.93 -2.93
CA SER A 67 2.62 5.77 -3.78
C SER A 67 1.82 6.40 -4.92
N ILE A 68 0.99 5.62 -5.62
CA ILE A 68 0.10 6.12 -6.67
C ILE A 68 -0.87 7.15 -6.09
N GLY A 69 -1.51 6.83 -4.95
CA GLY A 69 -2.46 7.72 -4.32
C GLY A 69 -1.86 9.07 -3.92
N LEU A 70 -0.61 9.08 -3.46
CA LEU A 70 0.06 10.30 -2.99
C LEU A 70 0.68 11.12 -4.14
N TYR A 71 1.32 10.47 -5.11
CA TYR A 71 2.29 11.13 -5.99
C TYR A 71 2.01 10.97 -7.49
N ALA A 72 1.05 10.14 -7.91
CA ALA A 72 0.66 10.12 -9.31
C ALA A 72 0.11 11.50 -9.73
N GLU A 73 0.16 11.83 -11.02
CA GLU A 73 -0.54 13.02 -11.50
C GLU A 73 -2.02 12.99 -11.10
N LYS A 74 -2.63 14.16 -10.96
CA LYS A 74 -4.05 14.25 -10.58
C LYS A 74 -4.91 13.64 -11.69
N ILE A 75 -5.37 12.41 -11.47
CA ILE A 75 -6.28 11.69 -12.36
C ILE A 75 -7.73 11.77 -11.84
N CYS A 76 -8.69 11.44 -12.70
CA CYS A 76 -10.13 11.52 -12.37
C CYS A 76 -10.56 10.68 -11.14
N ARG A 77 -9.78 9.64 -10.79
CA ARG A 77 -10.02 8.77 -9.62
C ARG A 77 -9.35 9.25 -8.33
N GLY A 78 -8.64 10.38 -8.40
CA GLY A 78 -7.97 10.99 -7.27
C GLY A 78 -6.50 10.58 -7.16
N SER A 79 -5.66 11.58 -7.00
CA SER A 79 -4.31 11.50 -6.44
C SER A 79 -4.08 12.83 -5.71
N ALA A 80 -3.24 12.83 -4.68
CA ALA A 80 -2.85 14.08 -4.04
C ALA A 80 -1.97 14.95 -4.97
N GLY A 81 -1.32 14.36 -5.97
CA GLY A 81 -0.43 15.06 -6.89
C GLY A 81 0.75 15.69 -6.17
N LEU A 82 1.21 15.05 -5.09
CA LEU A 82 2.41 15.46 -4.39
C LEU A 82 3.63 15.16 -5.28
N TYR A 83 4.69 15.91 -5.09
CA TYR A 83 5.95 15.68 -5.75
C TYR A 83 6.66 14.49 -5.07
N PRO A 84 6.99 13.43 -5.80
CA PRO A 84 7.57 12.20 -5.25
C PRO A 84 8.92 12.45 -4.55
N PRO A 85 9.14 11.89 -3.35
CA PRO A 85 10.36 12.17 -2.59
C PRO A 85 11.59 11.41 -3.08
N TRP A 86 11.44 10.45 -4.01
CA TRP A 86 12.57 9.76 -4.66
C TRP A 86 13.08 10.46 -5.91
N GLU A 87 12.40 11.50 -6.38
CA GLU A 87 12.90 12.37 -7.43
C GLU A 87 13.84 13.44 -6.87
N GLU A 88 14.65 14.04 -7.74
CA GLU A 88 15.57 15.11 -7.39
C GLU A 88 14.84 16.26 -6.68
N SER A 89 15.39 16.73 -5.56
CA SER A 89 14.78 17.77 -4.71
C SER A 89 13.39 17.43 -4.13
N GLY A 90 12.99 16.15 -4.15
CA GLY A 90 11.71 15.71 -3.61
C GLY A 90 11.70 15.44 -2.10
N ARG A 91 12.81 14.96 -1.53
CA ARG A 91 12.90 14.67 -0.09
C ARG A 91 12.67 15.92 0.75
N GLY A 92 11.85 15.80 1.79
CA GLY A 92 11.59 16.87 2.76
C GLY A 92 10.76 18.05 2.24
N LYS A 93 10.23 17.99 1.01
CA LYS A 93 9.53 19.11 0.35
C LYS A 93 8.32 19.64 1.13
N TYR A 94 7.73 18.82 2.00
CA TYR A 94 6.50 19.12 2.73
C TYR A 94 6.73 19.42 4.22
N LYS A 95 7.95 19.80 4.59
CA LYS A 95 8.30 20.17 5.97
C LYS A 95 7.33 21.19 6.56
N GLY A 96 6.86 20.92 7.78
CA GLY A 96 5.92 21.77 8.52
C GLY A 96 4.46 21.69 8.06
N GLN A 97 4.15 20.93 7.00
CA GLN A 97 2.76 20.78 6.54
C GLN A 97 2.05 19.64 7.29
N PRO A 98 0.74 19.77 7.56
CA PRO A 98 -0.08 18.69 8.09
C PRO A 98 -0.58 17.76 6.99
N ILE A 99 -0.86 16.51 7.38
CA ILE A 99 -1.58 15.55 6.54
C ILE A 99 -2.45 14.63 7.41
N LEU A 100 -3.59 14.22 6.86
CA LEU A 100 -4.48 13.24 7.48
C LEU A 100 -4.45 11.94 6.66
N VAL A 101 -4.16 10.83 7.34
CA VAL A 101 -4.24 9.47 6.78
C VAL A 101 -5.37 8.72 7.48
N ILE A 102 -6.47 8.47 6.79
CA ILE A 102 -7.55 7.65 7.36
C ILE A 102 -7.14 6.17 7.28
N GLY A 103 -7.21 5.45 8.41
CA GLY A 103 -6.84 4.03 8.48
C GLY A 103 -5.34 3.75 8.48
N GLY A 104 -4.54 4.46 9.27
CA GLY A 104 -3.08 4.34 9.31
C GLY A 104 -2.53 2.98 9.74
N ALA A 105 -3.33 2.14 10.40
CA ALA A 105 -2.93 0.78 10.76
C ALA A 105 -3.07 -0.23 9.61
N SER A 106 -3.71 0.16 8.50
CA SER A 106 -3.82 -0.67 7.30
C SER A 106 -2.48 -0.81 6.59
N SER A 107 -2.33 -1.82 5.72
CA SER A 107 -1.13 -2.00 4.89
C SER A 107 -0.77 -0.73 4.10
N VAL A 108 -1.76 -0.13 3.41
CA VAL A 108 -1.58 1.12 2.66
C VAL A 108 -1.28 2.29 3.60
N GLY A 109 -2.03 2.42 4.70
CA GLY A 109 -1.85 3.52 5.67
C GLY A 109 -0.46 3.55 6.29
N GLN A 110 0.11 2.39 6.60
CA GLN A 110 1.47 2.24 7.09
C GLN A 110 2.50 2.73 6.07
N PHE A 111 2.40 2.29 4.82
CA PHE A 111 3.30 2.77 3.77
C PHE A 111 3.16 4.27 3.53
N SER A 112 1.93 4.79 3.50
CA SER A 112 1.69 6.23 3.42
C SER A 112 2.38 6.98 4.55
N ALA A 113 2.22 6.54 5.80
CA ALA A 113 2.87 7.18 6.96
C ALA A 113 4.40 7.15 6.85
N TYR A 114 5.01 6.01 6.47
CA TYR A 114 6.45 5.91 6.25
C TYR A 114 6.93 6.89 5.17
N ILE A 115 6.35 6.85 3.97
CA ILE A 115 6.80 7.71 2.87
C ILE A 115 6.61 9.18 3.24
N ILE A 116 5.45 9.53 3.78
CA ILE A 116 5.13 10.92 4.14
C ILE A 116 6.09 11.43 5.24
N GLY A 117 6.26 10.66 6.31
CA GLY A 117 7.01 11.09 7.49
C GLY A 117 8.53 10.98 7.33
N LYS A 118 9.02 9.91 6.71
CA LYS A 118 10.46 9.68 6.55
C LYS A 118 11.04 10.31 5.28
N LEU A 119 10.24 10.41 4.20
CA LEU A 119 10.74 10.84 2.89
C LEU A 119 10.22 12.23 2.49
N SER A 120 8.90 12.45 2.50
CA SER A 120 8.31 13.73 2.08
C SER A 120 8.45 14.86 3.11
N GLY A 121 8.67 14.51 4.39
CA GLY A 121 9.00 15.44 5.46
C GLY A 121 7.81 16.12 6.15
N PHE A 122 6.58 15.64 5.98
CA PHE A 122 5.46 16.20 6.76
C PHE A 122 5.73 16.02 8.25
N SER A 123 5.40 17.05 9.01
CA SER A 123 5.75 17.11 10.44
C SER A 123 4.55 16.87 11.35
N LEU A 124 3.34 17.06 10.82
CA LEU A 124 2.08 16.85 11.54
C LEU A 124 1.27 15.77 10.81
N ILE A 125 1.54 14.51 11.14
CA ILE A 125 0.89 13.33 10.55
C ILE A 125 -0.22 12.89 11.49
N ILE A 126 -1.46 13.18 11.11
CA ILE A 126 -2.68 12.78 11.80
C ILE A 126 -3.16 11.49 11.15
N THR A 127 -3.59 10.52 11.95
CA THR A 127 -4.14 9.27 11.41
C THR A 127 -5.33 8.79 12.21
N THR A 128 -6.26 8.09 11.56
CA THR A 128 -7.26 7.30 12.29
C THR A 128 -6.82 5.85 12.42
N CYS A 129 -6.95 5.26 13.60
CA CYS A 129 -6.65 3.84 13.88
C CYS A 129 -7.29 3.43 15.23
N SER A 130 -7.47 2.14 15.51
CA SER A 130 -7.91 1.73 16.86
C SER A 130 -6.86 2.07 17.93
N THR A 131 -7.27 2.26 19.19
CA THR A 131 -6.33 2.52 20.32
C THR A 131 -5.20 1.50 20.36
N HIS A 132 -5.49 0.20 20.21
CA HIS A 132 -4.45 -0.84 20.27
C HIS A 132 -3.47 -0.80 19.09
N SER A 133 -3.83 -0.14 17.98
CA SER A 133 -2.95 0.04 16.81
C SER A 133 -2.17 1.35 16.84
N ALA A 134 -2.39 2.22 17.82
CA ALA A 134 -1.78 3.56 17.86
C ALA A 134 -0.25 3.49 17.87
N ALA A 135 0.33 2.59 18.67
CA ALA A 135 1.79 2.40 18.73
C ALA A 135 2.38 1.99 17.37
N TYR A 136 1.66 1.16 16.61
CA TYR A 136 2.06 0.74 15.27
C TYR A 136 2.04 1.91 14.27
N CYS A 137 1.01 2.77 14.34
CA CYS A 137 0.97 4.00 13.55
C CYS A 137 2.09 4.99 13.91
N VAL A 138 2.38 5.17 15.20
CA VAL A 138 3.46 6.04 15.67
C VAL A 138 4.83 5.55 15.21
N ALA A 139 5.06 4.24 15.24
CA ALA A 139 6.29 3.65 14.72
C ALA A 139 6.50 3.94 13.22
N ALA A 140 5.41 4.08 12.45
CA ALA A 140 5.45 4.48 11.04
C ALA A 140 5.57 6.01 10.82
N GLY A 141 5.60 6.80 11.90
CA GLY A 141 5.78 8.26 11.84
C GLY A 141 4.52 9.08 12.14
N ALA A 142 3.39 8.45 12.48
CA ALA A 142 2.22 9.21 12.92
C ALA A 142 2.53 10.00 14.19
N THR A 143 2.05 11.23 14.25
CA THR A 143 2.23 12.13 15.40
C THR A 143 0.95 12.25 16.24
N HIS A 144 -0.22 12.09 15.60
CA HIS A 144 -1.53 12.25 16.22
C HIS A 144 -2.46 11.11 15.77
N PRO A 145 -2.33 9.91 16.35
CA PRO A 145 -3.32 8.85 16.15
C PRO A 145 -4.65 9.22 16.84
N ILE A 146 -5.76 9.06 16.13
CA ILE A 146 -7.13 9.32 16.58
C ILE A 146 -7.88 7.98 16.57
N ASP A 147 -8.46 7.62 17.71
CA ASP A 147 -9.26 6.40 17.80
C ASP A 147 -10.65 6.60 17.19
N TYR A 148 -10.91 5.90 16.08
CA TYR A 148 -12.20 5.96 15.39
C TYR A 148 -13.35 5.27 16.16
N TYR A 149 -13.05 4.50 17.22
CA TYR A 149 -14.09 3.94 18.12
C TYR A 149 -14.55 4.95 19.17
N THR A 150 -13.70 5.91 19.54
CA THR A 150 -14.03 6.97 20.51
C THR A 150 -14.32 8.31 19.84
N THR A 151 -13.88 8.50 18.61
CA THR A 151 -14.10 9.70 17.79
C THR A 151 -14.77 9.28 16.48
N PRO A 152 -16.11 9.39 16.40
CA PRO A 152 -16.84 9.10 15.18
C PRO A 152 -16.33 9.94 14.00
N TYR A 153 -16.37 9.39 12.77
CA TYR A 153 -15.92 10.11 11.58
C TYR A 153 -16.66 11.44 11.33
N SER A 154 -17.90 11.57 11.82
CA SER A 154 -18.67 12.82 11.79
C SER A 154 -18.04 13.95 12.62
N GLU A 155 -17.20 13.62 13.61
CA GLU A 155 -16.52 14.57 14.49
C GLU A 155 -15.04 14.76 14.11
N LEU A 156 -14.53 13.97 13.17
CA LEU A 156 -13.11 13.96 12.80
C LEU A 156 -12.64 15.35 12.31
N SER A 157 -13.48 16.07 11.58
CA SER A 157 -13.19 17.44 11.12
C SER A 157 -12.92 18.40 12.26
N SER A 158 -13.75 18.38 13.29
CA SER A 158 -13.60 19.20 14.48
C SER A 158 -12.31 18.88 15.23
N VAL A 159 -12.00 17.59 15.42
CA VAL A 159 -10.78 17.14 16.10
C VAL A 159 -9.53 17.55 15.30
N VAL A 160 -9.54 17.33 13.98
CA VAL A 160 -8.43 17.71 13.10
C VAL A 160 -8.20 19.23 13.12
N ARG A 161 -9.27 20.04 13.16
CA ARG A 161 -9.18 21.51 13.26
C ARG A 161 -8.52 21.97 14.55
N VAL A 162 -8.80 21.32 15.68
CA VAL A 162 -8.13 21.61 16.96
C VAL A 162 -6.63 21.32 16.86
N ILE A 163 -6.25 20.23 16.18
CA ILE A 163 -4.84 19.83 16.03
C ILE A 163 -4.06 20.78 15.12
N VAL A 164 -4.61 21.16 13.95
CA VAL A 164 -3.87 21.98 12.96
C VAL A 164 -4.08 23.50 13.12
N GLY A 165 -5.13 23.92 13.82
CA GLY A 165 -5.50 25.33 13.98
C GLY A 165 -6.54 25.87 12.97
N PRO A 166 -7.04 27.10 13.20
CA PRO A 166 -8.22 27.66 12.52
C PRO A 166 -8.02 28.11 11.06
N SER A 167 -6.78 28.22 10.56
CA SER A 167 -6.47 28.95 9.31
C SER A 167 -6.37 28.08 8.05
N THR A 168 -6.60 26.77 8.17
CA THR A 168 -6.06 25.79 7.21
C THR A 168 -7.11 24.98 6.45
N PHE A 169 -8.37 25.42 6.31
CA PHE A 169 -9.40 24.60 5.64
C PHE A 169 -10.33 25.38 4.68
N VAL A 170 -10.62 24.79 3.50
CA VAL A 170 -11.59 25.21 2.48
C VAL A 170 -12.84 24.30 2.45
N SER A 171 -12.75 23.07 2.98
CA SER A 171 -13.91 22.20 3.30
C SER A 171 -13.77 21.64 4.73
N ASP A 172 -14.66 20.78 5.20
CA ASP A 172 -14.66 20.29 6.59
C ASP A 172 -13.31 19.71 7.06
N ILE A 173 -12.51 19.11 6.16
CA ILE A 173 -11.21 18.47 6.47
C ILE A 173 -10.06 18.87 5.51
N LEU A 174 -10.32 19.58 4.39
CA LEU A 174 -9.25 19.91 3.43
C LEU A 174 -8.79 21.36 3.48
N ALA A 175 -7.47 21.57 3.45
CA ALA A 175 -6.85 22.86 3.20
C ALA A 175 -7.15 23.43 1.81
N PRO A 176 -6.96 24.74 1.57
CA PRO A 176 -6.95 25.26 0.22
C PRO A 176 -6.01 24.43 -0.67
N ARG A 177 -6.53 23.89 -1.78
CA ARG A 177 -5.83 22.97 -2.71
C ARG A 177 -5.52 21.57 -2.14
N GLY A 178 -6.04 21.24 -0.96
CA GLY A 178 -6.02 19.90 -0.40
C GLY A 178 -6.72 18.89 -1.31
N SER A 179 -6.30 17.62 -1.24
CA SER A 179 -6.81 16.55 -2.09
C SER A 179 -7.26 15.39 -1.22
N ILE A 180 -8.37 14.74 -1.60
CA ILE A 180 -8.81 13.47 -1.01
C ILE A 180 -8.46 12.37 -1.99
N VAL A 181 -7.91 11.29 -1.45
CA VAL A 181 -7.56 10.09 -2.20
C VAL A 181 -8.36 8.95 -1.60
N MET A 182 -9.19 8.30 -2.39
CA MET A 182 -9.93 7.11 -1.98
C MET A 182 -9.36 5.88 -2.70
N VAL A 183 -8.95 4.89 -1.93
CA VAL A 183 -8.31 3.65 -2.42
C VAL A 183 -9.28 2.46 -2.46
N ALA A 184 -10.56 2.67 -2.16
CA ALA A 184 -11.57 1.62 -2.02
C ALA A 184 -12.44 1.36 -3.27
N THR A 185 -12.34 2.19 -4.33
CA THR A 185 -13.17 2.02 -5.53
C THR A 185 -12.41 1.30 -6.66
N PRO A 186 -12.73 0.02 -6.95
CA PRO A 186 -12.11 -0.67 -8.08
C PRO A 186 -12.63 -0.07 -9.39
N ALA A 187 -11.76 0.56 -10.17
CA ALA A 187 -11.82 0.37 -11.61
C ALA A 187 -10.48 0.70 -12.24
N VAL A 188 -10.16 -0.02 -13.31
CA VAL A 188 -8.88 0.04 -13.99
C VAL A 188 -9.14 0.32 -15.47
N ALA A 189 -8.36 1.24 -16.02
CA ALA A 189 -8.12 1.37 -17.46
C ALA A 189 -6.78 0.68 -17.76
N LYS A 190 -6.58 0.14 -18.97
CA LYS A 190 -5.31 -0.46 -19.37
C LYS A 190 -4.19 0.58 -19.47
N ASP A 191 -2.93 0.14 -19.35
CA ASP A 191 -1.77 1.01 -19.43
C ASP A 191 -1.65 1.68 -20.80
N GLY A 192 -1.43 3.00 -20.80
CA GLY A 192 -1.41 3.82 -22.01
C GLY A 192 -2.75 4.02 -22.75
N GLU A 193 -3.83 3.32 -22.39
CA GLU A 193 -5.15 3.51 -23.00
C GLU A 193 -6.02 4.47 -22.21
N GLU A 194 -6.66 5.40 -22.92
CA GLU A 194 -7.70 6.24 -22.36
C GLU A 194 -8.99 5.41 -22.22
N ALA A 195 -9.42 5.09 -20.99
CA ALA A 195 -10.77 4.57 -20.82
C ALA A 195 -11.80 5.59 -21.33
N LYS A 196 -13.01 5.13 -21.67
CA LYS A 196 -14.10 5.98 -22.21
C LYS A 196 -14.46 7.22 -21.36
N ASP A 197 -13.93 7.32 -20.15
CA ASP A 197 -14.05 8.44 -19.23
C ASP A 197 -12.73 9.18 -18.93
N GLY A 198 -11.72 9.09 -19.80
CA GLY A 198 -10.52 9.92 -19.75
C GLY A 198 -9.35 9.39 -18.89
N LYS A 199 -9.34 8.09 -18.54
CA LYS A 199 -8.35 7.52 -17.60
C LYS A 199 -7.13 6.97 -18.33
N ARG A 200 -5.93 7.18 -17.79
CA ARG A 200 -4.70 6.48 -18.22
C ARG A 200 -4.21 5.59 -17.08
N ALA A 201 -3.71 4.38 -17.36
CA ALA A 201 -2.80 3.76 -16.39
C ALA A 201 -1.45 4.48 -16.43
N VAL A 202 -0.83 4.58 -15.27
CA VAL A 202 0.42 5.29 -15.05
C VAL A 202 1.40 4.27 -14.50
N ASN A 203 2.47 3.98 -15.24
CA ASN A 203 3.57 3.14 -14.78
C ASN A 203 4.42 3.90 -13.75
N PHE A 204 3.86 4.11 -12.57
CA PHE A 204 4.51 4.78 -11.43
C PHE A 204 5.45 3.83 -10.66
N GLY A 205 5.31 2.53 -10.88
CA GLY A 205 6.05 1.49 -10.17
C GLY A 205 7.55 1.52 -10.46
N ALA A 206 7.97 1.71 -11.72
CA ALA A 206 9.38 1.61 -12.10
C ALA A 206 10.31 2.55 -11.30
N ALA A 207 9.94 3.82 -11.14
CA ALA A 207 10.76 4.82 -10.45
C ALA A 207 10.88 4.54 -8.94
N LEU A 208 9.75 4.34 -8.26
CA LEU A 208 9.71 4.04 -6.83
C LEU A 208 10.53 2.79 -6.50
N TYR A 209 10.23 1.70 -7.19
CA TYR A 209 10.79 0.43 -6.83
C TYR A 209 12.23 0.26 -7.32
N GLY A 210 12.66 1.01 -8.35
CA GLY A 210 14.08 1.20 -8.67
C GLY A 210 14.89 1.80 -7.51
N LYS A 211 14.23 2.39 -6.51
CA LYS A 211 14.84 2.87 -5.26
C LYS A 211 14.54 2.00 -4.04
N LEU A 212 13.70 0.97 -4.15
CA LEU A 212 13.16 0.25 -2.99
C LEU A 212 14.25 -0.43 -2.15
N THR A 213 15.30 -0.98 -2.78
CA THR A 213 16.45 -1.53 -2.06
C THR A 213 17.06 -0.52 -1.10
N ALA A 214 17.43 0.67 -1.60
CA ALA A 214 18.01 1.73 -0.76
C ALA A 214 17.03 2.20 0.31
N LEU A 215 15.74 2.32 -0.03
CA LEU A 215 14.71 2.73 0.93
C LEU A 215 14.49 1.72 2.06
N LEU A 216 14.69 0.42 1.81
CA LEU A 216 14.68 -0.63 2.84
C LEU A 216 15.95 -0.57 3.70
N GLU A 217 17.12 -0.41 3.09
CA GLU A 217 18.42 -0.31 3.78
C GLU A 217 18.50 0.92 4.69
N GLU A 218 17.93 2.05 4.28
CA GLU A 218 17.82 3.28 5.07
C GLU A 218 16.71 3.23 6.14
N GLU A 219 15.95 2.12 6.22
CA GLU A 219 14.75 2.00 7.05
C GLU A 219 13.66 3.06 6.78
N ALA A 220 13.71 3.70 5.62
CA ALA A 220 12.73 4.71 5.20
C ALA A 220 11.40 4.07 4.76
N ILE A 221 11.44 2.81 4.35
CA ILE A 221 10.28 1.93 4.15
C ILE A 221 10.53 0.65 4.94
N LYS A 222 9.48 0.12 5.59
CA LYS A 222 9.54 -1.18 6.27
C LYS A 222 8.42 -2.09 5.77
N PRO A 223 8.66 -3.40 5.63
CA PRO A 223 7.61 -4.40 5.43
C PRO A 223 6.51 -4.25 6.49
N ASN A 224 5.27 -4.57 6.12
CA ASN A 224 4.21 -4.63 7.12
C ASN A 224 4.48 -5.78 8.10
N ASN A 225 3.92 -5.70 9.31
CA ASN A 225 3.77 -6.90 10.13
C ASN A 225 2.95 -7.93 9.35
N MET A 226 3.21 -9.21 9.61
CA MET A 226 2.60 -10.29 8.85
C MET A 226 2.09 -11.39 9.77
N ASP A 227 1.12 -12.12 9.27
CA ASP A 227 0.60 -13.33 9.88
C ASP A 227 0.56 -14.42 8.79
N VAL A 228 1.24 -15.53 9.04
CA VAL A 228 1.39 -16.60 8.06
C VAL A 228 0.24 -17.58 8.23
N LEU A 229 -0.52 -17.78 7.15
CA LEU A 229 -1.63 -18.72 7.10
C LEU A 229 -1.11 -20.16 7.14
N PRO A 230 -1.83 -21.06 7.82
CA PRO A 230 -1.54 -22.49 7.74
C PRO A 230 -1.88 -23.05 6.35
N ASP A 231 -1.40 -24.26 6.06
CA ASP A 231 -1.79 -25.10 4.91
C ASP A 231 -1.50 -24.48 3.52
N GLY A 232 -0.54 -23.56 3.44
CA GLY A 232 -0.08 -22.98 2.19
C GLY A 232 -1.21 -22.37 1.35
N LEU A 233 -1.37 -22.84 0.10
CA LEU A 233 -2.45 -22.35 -0.78
C LEU A 233 -3.85 -22.77 -0.29
N ALA A 234 -3.96 -23.88 0.43
CA ALA A 234 -5.25 -24.37 0.94
C ALA A 234 -5.82 -23.46 2.04
N GLY A 235 -4.98 -22.70 2.75
CA GLY A 235 -5.40 -21.72 3.76
C GLY A 235 -5.92 -20.39 3.19
N ILE A 236 -5.75 -20.12 1.89
CA ILE A 236 -6.12 -18.83 1.26
C ILE A 236 -7.62 -18.51 1.41
N PRO A 237 -8.57 -19.44 1.18
CA PRO A 237 -10.00 -19.14 1.32
C PRO A 237 -10.38 -18.63 2.72
N ASP A 238 -9.88 -19.27 3.78
CA ASP A 238 -10.11 -18.84 5.16
C ASP A 238 -9.39 -17.52 5.46
N GLY A 239 -8.19 -17.33 4.90
CA GLY A 239 -7.47 -16.05 4.94
C GLY A 239 -8.28 -14.90 4.33
N LEU A 240 -8.89 -15.11 3.17
CA LEU A 240 -9.75 -14.11 2.51
C LEU A 240 -11.01 -13.80 3.32
N LYS A 241 -11.63 -14.82 3.92
CA LYS A 241 -12.77 -14.63 4.84
C LYS A 241 -12.38 -13.80 6.06
N ARG A 242 -11.24 -14.11 6.68
CA ARG A 242 -10.67 -13.31 7.78
C ARG A 242 -10.40 -11.87 7.34
N LEU A 243 -9.85 -11.68 6.15
CA LEU A 243 -9.55 -10.35 5.62
C LEU A 243 -10.82 -9.50 5.43
N LEU A 244 -11.90 -10.10 4.94
CA LEU A 244 -13.22 -9.45 4.81
C LEU A 244 -13.84 -9.09 6.17
N GLY A 245 -13.59 -9.91 7.20
CA GLY A 245 -13.99 -9.61 8.59
C GLY A 245 -13.15 -8.52 9.26
N GLY A 246 -12.06 -8.08 8.61
CA GLY A 246 -11.10 -7.13 9.15
C GLY A 246 -9.92 -7.82 9.82
N VAL A 247 -8.71 -7.41 9.41
CA VAL A 247 -7.45 -7.74 10.09
C VAL A 247 -6.83 -6.49 10.67
N SER A 248 -6.18 -6.62 11.82
CA SER A 248 -5.62 -5.48 12.53
C SER A 248 -4.10 -5.50 12.46
N GLY A 249 -3.54 -4.52 11.78
CA GLY A 249 -2.10 -4.25 11.79
C GLY A 249 -1.22 -5.30 11.12
N VAL A 250 -1.78 -6.30 10.42
CA VAL A 250 -1.03 -7.38 9.79
C VAL A 250 -1.43 -7.61 8.33
N LYS A 251 -0.48 -8.10 7.55
CA LYS A 251 -0.68 -8.68 6.22
C LYS A 251 -0.78 -10.19 6.34
N LEU A 252 -1.80 -10.80 5.74
CA LEU A 252 -1.89 -12.27 5.70
C LEU A 252 -0.98 -12.79 4.58
N VAL A 253 -0.20 -13.82 4.87
CA VAL A 253 0.80 -14.39 3.96
C VAL A 253 0.60 -15.91 3.86
N ALA A 254 0.71 -16.47 2.67
CA ALA A 254 0.66 -17.91 2.41
C ALA A 254 1.99 -18.41 1.83
N HIS A 255 2.39 -19.62 2.20
CA HIS A 255 3.57 -20.33 1.70
C HIS A 255 3.14 -21.45 0.74
N PRO A 256 3.23 -21.27 -0.59
CA PRO A 256 2.70 -22.26 -1.52
C PRO A 256 3.27 -23.67 -1.36
N GLN A 257 4.53 -23.76 -0.93
CA GLN A 257 5.25 -25.00 -0.64
C GLN A 257 4.72 -25.79 0.56
N GLU A 258 3.89 -25.19 1.40
CA GLU A 258 3.28 -25.83 2.58
C GLU A 258 1.86 -26.36 2.27
N THR A 259 1.46 -26.36 0.99
CA THR A 259 0.17 -26.92 0.56
C THR A 259 0.18 -28.45 0.73
N PRO A 260 -0.78 -29.03 1.48
CA PRO A 260 -0.89 -30.48 1.69
C PRO A 260 -1.11 -31.31 0.41
#